data_AF-A0A522SLM9-F1
#
_entry.id   AF-A0A522SLM9-F1
#
_cell.length_a   1.000
_cell.length_b   1.000
_cell.length_c   1.000
_cell.angle_alpha   90.00
_cell.angle_beta   90.00
_cell.angle_gamma   90.00
#
_symmetry.space_group_name_H-M   'P 1'
#
loop_
_entity.id
_entity.type
_entity.pdbx_description
1 polymer ?
#
loop_
_entity_poly.entity_id
_entity_poly.type
_entity_poly.pdbx_seq_one_letter_code
_entity_poly.pdbx_strand_id
1 'polypeptide(L)'
;MKEYRLNVDPRILELLGPNLYTNIYYVLAELIANAYDADAKNVYIISNKDDIRVEDDGHGMSYESGDINRYLNVAGVSRTTEDDSKTKSGARRKMGRKGVGKLAALSVSENVDVLTVADGEKSGFVLARRPENGNELKAIEDEKVVFEHVTDHGSAIIMRHPQYRLHKTLAAVKRNLLKIFPLVDTNFRIHVIRGTESVTIEDFDRSIMGELSTLVTLGEKFAPLCDLVPDSYPDRRGDLITALDKRVLPIVMKANDGKEHEYSLEVLGWIGTYRSTRGRKAEMTDFPDNFISLFANEKMGEFNILPVVGQNKLNEVYVVGQLHVDLFELTELPDMALSNRQGYKSDDPRYEAVREYVRSELLAEILRKRETFTDIVNAEKKRQKEAAQRDDEAKLRASVDAFRKKASEGAANALAALGVNVSREAMEEAISKSINANSPDLGLKASVDSQKKKILISQTYPDKPFADIIYQMLEFNGVLPDDILYTNCDDEVCRVPEGRGVYDYLREFFVESYSTQKIFVLFVTSENTKVSWGAITEVGASWITQIDHKIFNIHPFRPEHPLNDEVQWQSTNREEPTKGDLWMIRLNADVFCQKIEATCNALGYAKKTRVRNMAHLGTLVSIRSS
;
A
#
# COMPACT_ATOMS: atom_id res chain seq x y z
N MET A 1 -60.85 -30.61 11.24
CA MET A 1 -59.57 -30.71 10.52
C MET A 1 -58.50 -31.07 11.55
N LYS A 2 -57.52 -31.93 11.26
CA LYS A 2 -56.45 -32.22 12.24
C LYS A 2 -55.47 -31.05 12.27
N GLU A 3 -55.21 -30.51 13.44
CA GLU A 3 -54.18 -29.49 13.67
C GLU A 3 -52.93 -30.15 14.25
N TYR A 4 -51.76 -29.73 13.75
CA TYR A 4 -50.46 -30.22 14.21
C TYR A 4 -49.65 -29.03 14.71
N ARG A 5 -49.25 -29.05 15.98
CA ARG A 5 -48.44 -27.99 16.58
C ARG A 5 -46.97 -28.38 16.55
N LEU A 6 -46.12 -27.48 16.06
CA LEU A 6 -44.67 -27.62 16.15
C LEU A 6 -44.23 -27.29 17.58
N ASN A 7 -43.52 -28.22 18.22
CA ASN A 7 -42.87 -28.00 19.51
C ASN A 7 -41.35 -28.07 19.29
N VAL A 8 -40.63 -27.00 19.63
CA VAL A 8 -39.18 -26.92 19.48
C VAL A 8 -38.56 -27.10 20.86
N ASP A 9 -37.71 -28.11 20.98
CA ASP A 9 -37.01 -28.42 22.22
C ASP A 9 -35.90 -27.39 22.49
N PRO A 10 -35.75 -26.87 23.73
CA PRO A 10 -34.67 -25.94 24.10
C PRO A 10 -33.26 -26.45 23.82
N ARG A 11 -33.07 -27.77 23.68
CA ARG A 11 -31.80 -28.36 23.20
C ARG A 11 -31.40 -27.89 21.81
N ILE A 12 -32.28 -27.24 21.04
CA ILE A 12 -31.88 -26.54 19.80
C ILE A 12 -30.78 -25.50 20.05
N LEU A 13 -30.72 -24.92 21.26
CA LEU A 13 -29.65 -24.00 21.66
C LEU A 13 -28.27 -24.67 21.71
N GLU A 14 -28.21 -25.96 22.04
CA GLU A 14 -26.98 -26.75 22.01
C GLU A 14 -26.48 -26.97 20.57
N LEU A 15 -27.42 -27.16 19.62
CA LEU A 15 -27.09 -27.36 18.20
C LEU A 15 -26.67 -26.06 17.51
N LEU A 16 -27.32 -24.94 17.87
CA LEU A 16 -27.07 -23.64 17.27
C LEU A 16 -25.86 -22.94 17.89
N GLY A 17 -25.70 -23.01 19.23
CA GLY A 17 -24.72 -22.25 19.99
C GLY A 17 -23.28 -22.32 19.44
N PRO A 18 -22.64 -23.50 19.41
CA PRO A 18 -21.22 -23.62 19.05
C PRO A 18 -20.86 -23.21 17.61
N ASN A 19 -21.81 -23.26 16.67
CA ASN A 19 -21.55 -23.06 15.24
C ASN A 19 -22.11 -21.73 14.69
N LEU A 20 -22.77 -20.93 15.53
CA LEU A 20 -23.35 -19.65 15.11
C LEU A 20 -22.29 -18.63 14.69
N TYR A 21 -21.19 -18.51 15.44
CA TYR A 21 -20.13 -17.56 15.18
C TYR A 21 -18.75 -18.17 15.37
N THR A 22 -17.87 -17.91 14.41
CA THR A 22 -16.47 -18.37 14.37
C THR A 22 -15.52 -17.41 15.08
N ASN A 23 -15.97 -16.19 15.39
CA ASN A 23 -15.17 -15.14 16.02
C ASN A 23 -16.00 -14.38 17.08
N ILE A 24 -15.42 -14.17 18.27
CA ILE A 24 -16.05 -13.45 19.38
C ILE A 24 -16.46 -12.02 19.01
N TYR A 25 -15.74 -11.38 18.09
CA TYR A 25 -16.08 -10.02 17.66
C TYR A 25 -17.45 -9.96 16.96
N TYR A 26 -17.88 -10.98 16.22
CA TYR A 26 -19.24 -11.03 15.67
C TYR A 26 -20.30 -11.14 16.77
N VAL A 27 -19.99 -11.86 17.85
CA VAL A 27 -20.88 -11.96 19.01
C VAL A 27 -21.00 -10.61 19.69
N LEU A 28 -19.88 -9.93 19.91
CA LEU A 28 -19.87 -8.57 20.43
C LEU A 28 -20.66 -7.61 19.52
N ALA A 29 -20.54 -7.73 18.19
CA ALA A 29 -21.31 -6.91 17.26
C ALA A 29 -22.83 -7.05 17.46
N GLU A 30 -23.33 -8.27 17.66
CA GLU A 30 -24.76 -8.49 17.93
C GLU A 30 -25.19 -7.91 19.28
N LEU A 31 -24.35 -8.00 20.31
CA LEU A 31 -24.65 -7.41 21.63
C LEU A 31 -24.63 -5.87 21.59
N ILE A 32 -23.65 -5.28 20.91
CA ILE A 32 -23.54 -3.83 20.71
C ILE A 32 -24.71 -3.31 19.86
N ALA A 33 -25.13 -4.05 18.84
CA ALA A 33 -26.32 -3.70 18.06
C ALA A 33 -27.60 -3.72 18.90
N ASN A 34 -27.73 -4.66 19.85
CA ASN A 34 -28.88 -4.67 20.76
C ASN A 34 -28.86 -3.44 21.70
N ALA A 35 -27.68 -3.04 22.19
CA ALA A 35 -27.55 -1.80 22.96
C ALA A 35 -27.89 -0.56 22.12
N TYR A 36 -27.46 -0.51 20.86
CA TYR A 36 -27.83 0.55 19.92
C TYR A 36 -29.35 0.65 19.73
N ASP A 37 -30.01 -0.51 19.53
CA ASP A 37 -31.46 -0.62 19.38
C ASP A 37 -32.22 -0.26 20.66
N ALA A 38 -31.59 -0.43 21.83
CA ALA A 38 -32.09 -0.02 23.14
C ALA A 38 -31.88 1.48 23.45
N ASP A 39 -31.49 2.27 22.44
CA ASP A 39 -31.20 3.71 22.55
C ASP A 39 -30.06 4.03 23.54
N ALA A 40 -29.13 3.09 23.78
CA ALA A 40 -27.96 3.32 24.64
C ALA A 40 -27.06 4.42 24.10
N LYS A 41 -26.31 5.09 24.98
CA LYS A 41 -25.26 6.05 24.64
C LYS A 41 -23.86 5.47 24.91
N ASN A 42 -23.72 4.59 25.88
CA ASN A 42 -22.44 3.99 26.26
C ASN A 42 -22.60 2.47 26.37
N VAL A 43 -21.67 1.75 25.74
CA VAL A 43 -21.55 0.29 25.85
C VAL A 43 -20.19 -0.06 26.42
N TYR A 44 -20.17 -0.84 27.48
CA TYR A 44 -18.98 -1.27 28.21
C TYR A 44 -18.71 -2.75 27.93
N ILE A 45 -17.59 -3.04 27.26
CA ILE A 45 -17.07 -4.38 27.03
C ILE A 45 -15.96 -4.62 28.05
N ILE A 46 -16.27 -5.43 29.05
CA ILE A 46 -15.38 -5.66 30.20
C ILE A 46 -14.85 -7.09 30.12
N SER A 47 -13.53 -7.21 30.02
CA SER A 47 -12.82 -8.49 29.99
C SER A 47 -12.29 -8.81 31.38
N ASN A 48 -13.02 -9.61 32.13
CA ASN A 48 -12.61 -10.12 33.43
C ASN A 48 -11.84 -11.44 33.30
N LYS A 49 -11.35 -11.94 34.44
CA LYS A 49 -10.65 -13.23 34.50
C LYS A 49 -11.57 -14.39 34.10
N ASP A 50 -12.78 -14.40 34.66
CA ASP A 50 -13.71 -15.52 34.59
C ASP A 50 -14.93 -15.25 33.71
N ASP A 51 -15.11 -14.02 33.24
CA ASP A 51 -16.22 -13.62 32.36
C ASP A 51 -15.83 -12.54 31.36
N ILE A 52 -16.65 -12.40 30.32
CA ILE A 52 -16.69 -11.22 29.46
C ILE A 52 -18.09 -10.63 29.59
N ARG A 53 -18.18 -9.37 29.99
CA ARG A 53 -19.44 -8.65 30.19
C ARG A 53 -19.60 -7.60 29.10
N VAL A 54 -20.81 -7.52 28.53
CA VAL A 54 -21.26 -6.39 27.72
C VAL A 54 -22.40 -5.72 28.48
N GLU A 55 -22.20 -4.46 28.85
CA GLU A 55 -23.14 -3.67 29.64
C GLU A 55 -23.49 -2.39 28.88
N ASP A 56 -24.78 -2.02 28.85
CA ASP A 56 -25.28 -0.84 28.16
C ASP A 56 -26.18 0.01 29.06
N ASP A 57 -26.20 1.31 28.80
CA ASP A 57 -27.07 2.30 29.46
C ASP A 57 -28.36 2.57 28.67
N GLY A 58 -28.85 1.58 27.90
CA GLY A 58 -30.11 1.67 27.17
C GLY A 58 -31.33 1.61 28.10
N HIS A 59 -32.52 1.57 27.51
CA HIS A 59 -33.78 1.64 28.27
C HIS A 59 -34.11 0.40 29.14
N GLY A 60 -33.31 -0.67 29.09
CA GLY A 60 -33.55 -1.92 29.82
C GLY A 60 -34.79 -2.71 29.36
N MET A 61 -35.18 -3.74 30.10
CA MET A 61 -36.37 -4.55 29.79
C MET A 61 -37.20 -4.76 31.06
N SER A 62 -38.48 -4.36 31.02
CA SER A 62 -39.44 -4.60 32.10
C SER A 62 -40.08 -5.98 31.98
N TYR A 63 -40.21 -6.70 33.10
CA TYR A 63 -40.98 -7.95 33.16
C TYR A 63 -42.47 -7.63 33.14
N GLU A 64 -42.91 -6.66 33.94
CA GLU A 64 -44.32 -6.23 34.02
C GLU A 64 -44.90 -5.75 32.69
N SER A 65 -44.13 -4.98 31.91
CA SER A 65 -44.54 -4.48 30.58
C SER A 65 -44.46 -5.56 29.47
N GLY A 66 -43.91 -6.73 29.80
CA GLY A 66 -43.69 -7.84 28.88
C GLY A 66 -42.51 -7.67 27.93
N ASP A 67 -41.59 -6.72 28.16
CA ASP A 67 -40.37 -6.57 27.35
C ASP A 67 -39.51 -7.84 27.43
N ILE A 68 -39.39 -8.47 28.61
CA ILE A 68 -38.64 -9.73 28.77
C ILE A 68 -39.25 -10.86 27.94
N ASN A 69 -40.58 -10.99 27.92
CA ASN A 69 -41.24 -12.01 27.11
C ASN A 69 -41.01 -11.76 25.60
N ARG A 70 -41.05 -10.49 25.17
CA ARG A 70 -40.69 -10.09 23.80
C ARG A 70 -39.22 -10.40 23.48
N TYR A 71 -38.31 -10.14 24.42
CA TYR A 71 -36.91 -10.49 24.29
C TYR A 71 -36.71 -12.00 24.20
N LEU A 72 -37.40 -12.81 25.00
CA LEU A 72 -37.27 -14.28 24.98
C LEU A 72 -37.99 -14.96 23.80
N ASN A 73 -38.84 -14.24 23.06
CA ASN A 73 -39.42 -14.72 21.81
C ASN A 73 -38.33 -14.83 20.71
N VAL A 74 -37.66 -15.98 20.65
CA VAL A 74 -36.61 -16.30 19.67
C VAL A 74 -37.23 -16.45 18.29
N ALA A 75 -36.50 -16.01 17.25
CA ALA A 75 -36.94 -16.05 15.85
C ALA A 75 -38.18 -15.18 15.53
N GLY A 76 -38.65 -14.35 16.47
CA GLY A 76 -39.64 -13.31 16.20
C GLY A 76 -39.08 -12.24 15.26
N VAL A 77 -39.86 -11.90 14.23
CA VAL A 77 -39.53 -10.79 13.34
C VAL A 77 -39.84 -9.49 14.06
N SER A 78 -38.81 -8.69 14.36
CA SER A 78 -38.95 -7.43 15.10
C SER A 78 -39.38 -6.25 14.24
N ARG A 79 -39.41 -6.42 12.91
CA ARG A 79 -39.79 -5.40 11.93
C ARG A 79 -40.58 -6.02 10.78
N THR A 80 -41.86 -5.70 10.71
CA THR A 80 -42.73 -6.04 9.58
C THR A 80 -43.23 -4.79 8.85
N THR A 81 -43.16 -3.63 9.51
CA THR A 81 -43.58 -2.32 9.00
C THR A 81 -42.49 -1.27 9.16
N GLU A 82 -42.67 -0.11 8.51
CA GLU A 82 -41.75 1.03 8.64
C GLU A 82 -41.82 1.67 10.04
N ASP A 83 -43.00 1.68 10.68
CA ASP A 83 -43.17 2.21 12.04
C ASP A 83 -42.39 1.39 13.06
N ASP A 84 -42.37 0.05 12.90
CA ASP A 84 -41.61 -0.86 13.77
C ASP A 84 -40.10 -0.78 13.52
N SER A 85 -39.67 -0.13 12.43
CA SER A 85 -38.27 -0.06 12.01
C SER A 85 -37.43 0.97 12.75
N LYS A 86 -38.04 1.77 13.64
CA LYS A 86 -37.36 2.75 14.49
C LYS A 86 -37.24 2.29 15.95
N THR A 87 -36.24 2.79 16.67
CA THR A 87 -36.05 2.55 18.10
C THR A 87 -37.15 3.23 18.94
N LYS A 88 -37.21 2.95 20.24
CA LYS A 88 -38.29 3.47 21.13
C LYS A 88 -38.30 5.00 21.16
N SER A 89 -37.12 5.63 21.08
CA SER A 89 -36.98 7.08 20.95
C SER A 89 -37.42 7.64 19.59
N GLY A 90 -37.49 6.80 18.55
CA GLY A 90 -37.69 7.21 17.16
C GLY A 90 -36.46 7.84 16.49
N ALA A 91 -35.36 8.02 17.23
CA ALA A 91 -34.16 8.72 16.73
C ALA A 91 -33.29 7.84 15.82
N ARG A 92 -33.33 6.52 16.01
CA ARG A 92 -32.49 5.56 15.28
C ARG A 92 -33.37 4.56 14.51
N ARG A 93 -32.87 4.06 13.39
CA ARG A 93 -33.40 2.82 12.78
C ARG A 93 -32.84 1.61 13.52
N LYS A 94 -33.66 0.59 13.77
CA LYS A 94 -33.23 -0.64 14.42
C LYS A 94 -32.33 -1.48 13.51
N MET A 95 -31.24 -2.01 14.06
CA MET A 95 -30.34 -2.97 13.41
C MET A 95 -30.91 -4.40 13.45
N GLY A 96 -31.60 -4.77 14.53
CA GLY A 96 -32.20 -6.10 14.72
C GLY A 96 -33.37 -6.38 13.78
N ARG A 97 -33.55 -7.64 13.35
CA ARG A 97 -34.70 -8.09 12.52
C ARG A 97 -35.24 -9.46 12.92
N LYS A 98 -34.36 -10.45 13.06
CA LYS A 98 -34.73 -11.87 13.19
C LYS A 98 -34.82 -12.39 14.64
N GLY A 99 -34.48 -11.58 15.63
CA GLY A 99 -34.55 -11.98 17.04
C GLY A 99 -33.64 -13.14 17.47
N VAL A 100 -32.62 -13.54 16.69
CA VAL A 100 -31.69 -14.63 17.05
C VAL A 100 -30.35 -14.15 17.62
N GLY A 101 -30.01 -12.87 17.44
CA GLY A 101 -28.73 -12.29 17.90
C GLY A 101 -28.48 -12.42 19.39
N LYS A 102 -29.54 -12.43 20.20
CA LYS A 102 -29.51 -12.68 21.66
C LYS A 102 -28.87 -14.02 22.05
N LEU A 103 -28.89 -15.01 21.15
CA LEU A 103 -28.29 -16.33 21.40
C LEU A 103 -26.81 -16.39 21.02
N ALA A 104 -26.27 -15.34 20.38
CA ALA A 104 -24.86 -15.28 19.96
C ALA A 104 -23.90 -15.49 21.14
N ALA A 105 -24.24 -14.98 22.32
CA ALA A 105 -23.44 -15.12 23.54
C ALA A 105 -23.22 -16.60 23.94
N LEU A 106 -24.14 -17.50 23.59
CA LEU A 106 -24.02 -18.94 23.85
C LEU A 106 -22.95 -19.61 22.97
N SER A 107 -22.49 -18.98 21.89
CA SER A 107 -21.33 -19.47 21.11
C SER A 107 -20.01 -19.24 21.85
N VAL A 108 -20.00 -18.32 22.83
CA VAL A 108 -18.82 -17.96 23.61
C VAL A 108 -18.84 -18.65 24.96
N SER A 109 -19.98 -18.73 25.64
CA SER A 109 -20.12 -19.32 26.99
C SER A 109 -21.22 -20.36 27.06
N GLU A 110 -21.13 -21.27 28.02
CA GLU A 110 -22.19 -22.27 28.24
C GLU A 110 -23.38 -21.66 28.98
N ASN A 111 -23.09 -20.75 29.92
CA ASN A 111 -24.05 -19.99 30.70
C ASN A 111 -23.82 -18.50 30.49
N VAL A 112 -24.90 -17.77 30.25
CA VAL A 112 -24.91 -16.33 30.03
C VAL A 112 -25.93 -15.72 30.98
N ASP A 113 -25.47 -14.88 31.91
CA ASP A 113 -26.37 -14.15 32.79
C ASP A 113 -26.89 -12.92 32.02
N VAL A 114 -28.20 -12.72 32.02
CA VAL A 114 -28.86 -11.53 31.49
C VAL A 114 -29.42 -10.77 32.67
N LEU A 115 -28.93 -9.54 32.86
CA LEU A 115 -29.36 -8.63 33.91
C LEU A 115 -29.95 -7.39 33.25
N THR A 116 -31.02 -6.83 33.78
CA THR A 116 -31.65 -5.64 33.20
C THR A 116 -32.38 -4.81 34.25
N VAL A 117 -32.40 -3.50 34.02
CA VAL A 117 -33.13 -2.54 34.85
C VAL A 117 -33.89 -1.58 33.93
N ALA A 118 -35.22 -1.52 34.08
CA ALA A 118 -36.09 -0.62 33.34
C ALA A 118 -37.02 0.11 34.31
N ASP A 119 -37.02 1.45 34.29
CA ASP A 119 -37.89 2.27 35.16
C ASP A 119 -37.80 1.89 36.66
N GLY A 120 -36.64 1.41 37.11
CA GLY A 120 -36.37 0.95 38.48
C GLY A 120 -36.75 -0.51 38.77
N GLU A 121 -37.44 -1.19 37.85
CA GLU A 121 -37.72 -2.63 37.91
C GLU A 121 -36.46 -3.42 37.56
N LYS A 122 -36.07 -4.35 38.44
CA LYS A 122 -34.93 -5.24 38.22
C LYS A 122 -35.40 -6.58 37.71
N SER A 123 -34.61 -7.20 36.85
CA SER A 123 -34.85 -8.56 36.41
C SER A 123 -33.54 -9.23 35.99
N GLY A 124 -33.43 -10.52 36.27
CA GLY A 124 -32.28 -11.30 35.84
C GLY A 124 -32.57 -12.78 35.63
N PHE A 125 -31.91 -13.39 34.65
CA PHE A 125 -32.05 -14.81 34.33
C PHE A 125 -30.79 -15.37 33.65
N VAL A 126 -30.61 -16.68 33.71
CA VAL A 126 -29.51 -17.40 33.06
C VAL A 126 -29.98 -18.05 31.77
N LEU A 127 -29.35 -17.70 30.65
CA LEU A 127 -29.45 -18.43 29.39
C LEU A 127 -28.35 -19.49 29.35
N ALA A 128 -28.74 -20.76 29.26
CA ALA A 128 -27.81 -21.89 29.21
C ALA A 128 -27.95 -22.67 27.90
N ARG A 129 -26.83 -23.16 27.35
CA ARG A 129 -26.86 -24.11 26.20
C ARG A 129 -27.60 -25.40 26.52
N ARG A 130 -27.53 -25.81 27.79
CA ARG A 130 -28.21 -26.97 28.35
C ARG A 130 -29.09 -26.52 29.51
N PRO A 131 -30.34 -26.13 29.23
CA PRO A 131 -31.27 -25.75 30.28
C PRO A 131 -31.51 -26.90 31.26
N GLU A 132 -31.47 -26.63 32.56
CA GLU A 132 -31.65 -27.64 33.61
C GLU A 132 -33.12 -28.10 33.73
N ASN A 133 -34.08 -27.20 33.44
CA ASN A 133 -35.52 -27.40 33.69
C ASN A 133 -36.37 -27.30 32.41
N GLY A 134 -35.96 -27.96 31.33
CA GLY A 134 -36.71 -27.92 30.07
C GLY A 134 -36.83 -26.50 29.52
N ASN A 135 -38.05 -25.93 29.51
CA ASN A 135 -38.34 -24.60 28.95
C ASN A 135 -38.18 -23.45 29.97
N GLU A 136 -37.91 -23.74 31.24
CA GLU A 136 -37.81 -22.72 32.29
C GLU A 136 -36.37 -22.24 32.46
N LEU A 137 -36.18 -20.91 32.49
CA LEU A 137 -34.89 -20.27 32.74
C LEU A 137 -34.67 -20.10 34.25
N LYS A 138 -33.42 -20.21 34.68
CA LYS A 138 -33.04 -19.98 36.07
C LYS A 138 -33.04 -18.47 36.36
N ALA A 139 -33.87 -18.04 37.31
CA ALA A 139 -33.92 -16.64 37.74
C ALA A 139 -32.66 -16.22 38.52
N ILE A 140 -32.36 -14.92 38.48
CA ILE A 140 -31.33 -14.26 39.28
C ILE A 140 -32.05 -13.23 40.17
N GLU A 141 -31.85 -13.35 41.48
CA GLU A 141 -32.45 -12.45 42.49
C GLU A 141 -32.08 -10.98 42.24
N ASP A 142 -33.02 -10.06 42.54
CA ASP A 142 -32.89 -8.62 42.31
C ASP A 142 -31.66 -7.99 42.97
N GLU A 143 -31.25 -8.49 44.15
CA GLU A 143 -30.05 -7.99 44.84
C GLU A 143 -28.75 -8.32 44.08
N LYS A 144 -28.79 -9.31 43.18
CA LYS A 144 -27.66 -9.72 42.33
C LYS A 144 -27.68 -9.05 40.96
N VAL A 145 -28.75 -8.34 40.60
CA VAL A 145 -28.84 -7.49 39.41
C VAL A 145 -28.02 -6.23 39.67
N VAL A 146 -26.71 -6.33 39.41
CA VAL A 146 -25.71 -5.29 39.62
C VAL A 146 -24.87 -5.09 38.36
N PHE A 147 -24.75 -3.82 38.00
CA PHE A 147 -23.93 -3.31 36.90
C PHE A 147 -22.58 -2.80 37.43
N GLU A 148 -21.54 -2.86 36.59
CA GLU A 148 -20.19 -2.42 36.95
C GLU A 148 -19.96 -0.93 36.65
N HIS A 149 -20.61 -0.40 35.61
CA HIS A 149 -20.41 0.96 35.10
C HIS A 149 -21.71 1.76 34.92
N VAL A 150 -22.84 1.08 34.72
CA VAL A 150 -24.18 1.66 34.59
C VAL A 150 -24.87 1.68 35.95
N THR A 151 -25.70 2.69 36.23
CA THR A 151 -26.31 2.86 37.57
C THR A 151 -27.83 2.80 37.58
N ASP A 152 -28.50 3.36 36.57
CA ASP A 152 -29.93 3.70 36.68
C ASP A 152 -30.83 2.77 35.87
N HIS A 153 -30.53 2.60 34.59
CA HIS A 153 -31.27 1.76 33.64
C HIS A 153 -30.30 1.17 32.63
N GLY A 154 -30.61 -0.01 32.09
CA GLY A 154 -29.72 -0.67 31.16
C GLY A 154 -29.85 -2.18 31.15
N SER A 155 -28.93 -2.83 30.45
CA SER A 155 -28.80 -4.28 30.45
C SER A 155 -27.34 -4.72 30.51
N ALA A 156 -27.10 -5.89 31.10
CA ALA A 156 -25.79 -6.54 31.09
C ALA A 156 -25.93 -8.00 30.65
N ILE A 157 -25.09 -8.39 29.69
CA ILE A 157 -24.94 -9.74 29.19
C ILE A 157 -23.58 -10.26 29.63
N ILE A 158 -23.58 -11.23 30.55
CA ILE A 158 -22.36 -11.73 31.21
C ILE A 158 -22.09 -13.15 30.72
N MET A 159 -21.08 -13.29 29.85
CA MET A 159 -20.62 -14.56 29.31
C MET A 159 -19.68 -15.25 30.31
N ARG A 160 -20.18 -16.21 31.09
CA ARG A 160 -19.44 -16.91 32.15
C ARG A 160 -18.54 -18.01 31.61
N HIS A 161 -17.30 -18.03 32.08
CA HIS A 161 -16.26 -18.99 31.67
C HIS A 161 -16.13 -19.10 30.14
N PRO A 162 -15.81 -18.00 29.44
CA PRO A 162 -15.89 -18.00 28.00
C PRO A 162 -14.86 -18.95 27.37
N GLN A 163 -15.23 -19.65 26.31
CA GLN A 163 -14.38 -20.60 25.60
C GLN A 163 -13.28 -19.90 24.79
N TYR A 164 -13.55 -18.65 24.40
CA TYR A 164 -12.61 -17.76 23.70
C TYR A 164 -12.38 -16.51 24.55
N ARG A 165 -11.21 -15.89 24.42
CA ARG A 165 -10.88 -14.62 25.11
C ARG A 165 -10.66 -13.52 24.07
N LEU A 166 -10.85 -12.26 24.48
CA LEU A 166 -10.47 -11.12 23.67
C LEU A 166 -8.95 -11.06 23.50
N HIS A 167 -8.51 -10.36 22.46
CA HIS A 167 -7.08 -10.17 22.20
C HIS A 167 -6.36 -9.58 23.43
N LYS A 168 -5.09 -9.94 23.61
CA LYS A 168 -4.26 -9.53 24.75
C LYS A 168 -3.95 -8.04 24.80
N THR A 169 -4.37 -7.23 23.85
CA THR A 169 -4.13 -5.78 23.85
C THR A 169 -5.41 -5.06 23.51
N LEU A 170 -5.73 -4.02 24.30
CA LEU A 170 -6.92 -3.18 24.05
C LEU A 170 -6.86 -2.50 22.68
N ALA A 171 -5.65 -2.19 22.18
CA ALA A 171 -5.46 -1.63 20.84
C ALA A 171 -5.94 -2.59 19.74
N ALA A 172 -5.69 -3.90 19.85
CA ALA A 172 -6.18 -4.87 18.87
C ALA A 172 -7.68 -5.10 18.98
N VAL A 173 -8.22 -5.14 20.21
CA VAL A 173 -9.67 -5.21 20.42
C VAL A 173 -10.36 -4.00 19.79
N LYS A 174 -9.85 -2.78 20.05
CA LYS A 174 -10.33 -1.55 19.43
C LYS A 174 -10.29 -1.63 17.90
N ARG A 175 -9.17 -2.05 17.30
CA ARG A 175 -9.07 -2.21 15.84
C ARG A 175 -10.07 -3.21 15.28
N ASN A 176 -10.23 -4.38 15.91
CA ASN A 176 -11.18 -5.39 15.45
C ASN A 176 -12.64 -4.93 15.60
N LEU A 177 -12.98 -4.21 16.68
CA LEU A 177 -14.31 -3.63 16.88
C LEU A 177 -14.62 -2.54 15.84
N LEU A 178 -13.69 -1.63 15.59
CA LEU A 178 -13.85 -0.59 14.55
C LEU A 178 -14.10 -1.21 13.18
N LYS A 179 -13.44 -2.32 12.85
CA LYS A 179 -13.64 -3.04 11.58
C LYS A 179 -15.06 -3.57 11.38
N ILE A 180 -15.78 -3.90 12.46
CA ILE A 180 -17.12 -4.53 12.40
C ILE A 180 -18.26 -3.58 12.77
N PHE A 181 -17.96 -2.51 13.51
CA PHE A 181 -18.95 -1.58 14.04
C PHE A 181 -18.47 -0.13 13.83
N PRO A 182 -18.72 0.44 12.64
CA PRO A 182 -18.27 1.79 12.30
C PRO A 182 -19.18 2.91 12.82
N LEU A 183 -20.27 2.60 13.53
CA LEU A 183 -21.30 3.57 13.96
C LEU A 183 -21.04 4.15 15.34
N VAL A 184 -19.79 4.47 15.58
CA VAL A 184 -19.35 4.98 16.88
C VAL A 184 -19.09 6.47 16.75
N ASP A 185 -19.85 7.25 17.49
CA ASP A 185 -19.77 8.70 17.55
C ASP A 185 -19.96 9.20 18.99
N THR A 186 -20.09 10.51 19.15
CA THR A 186 -20.31 11.13 20.47
C THR A 186 -21.65 10.76 21.14
N ASN A 187 -22.60 10.20 20.40
CA ASN A 187 -23.94 9.78 20.83
C ASN A 187 -24.05 8.26 21.02
N PHE A 188 -23.08 7.47 20.58
CA PHE A 188 -22.96 6.05 20.82
C PHE A 188 -21.49 5.64 20.94
N ARG A 189 -21.01 5.43 22.17
CA ARG A 189 -19.60 5.15 22.49
C ARG A 189 -19.40 3.73 22.98
N ILE A 190 -18.24 3.17 22.65
CA ILE A 190 -17.84 1.84 23.11
C ILE A 190 -16.61 1.98 24.00
N HIS A 191 -16.71 1.48 25.22
CA HIS A 191 -15.63 1.43 26.20
C HIS A 191 -15.15 -0.02 26.31
N VAL A 192 -13.86 -0.26 26.10
CA VAL A 192 -13.25 -1.57 26.30
C VAL A 192 -12.37 -1.52 27.54
N ILE A 193 -12.65 -2.40 28.50
CA ILE A 193 -12.05 -2.36 29.85
C ILE A 193 -11.43 -3.71 30.16
N ARG A 194 -10.24 -3.69 30.76
CA ARG A 194 -9.57 -4.88 31.26
C ARG A 194 -8.70 -4.54 32.47
N GLY A 195 -9.14 -5.00 33.64
CA GLY A 195 -8.49 -4.62 34.90
C GLY A 195 -8.52 -3.10 35.04
N THR A 196 -7.35 -2.48 35.15
CA THR A 196 -7.21 -1.02 35.26
C THR A 196 -7.04 -0.30 33.92
N GLU A 197 -6.87 -1.05 32.82
CA GLU A 197 -6.71 -0.47 31.49
C GLU A 197 -8.08 -0.24 30.85
N SER A 198 -8.26 0.89 30.18
CA SER A 198 -9.45 1.15 29.37
C SER A 198 -9.11 1.90 28.08
N VAL A 199 -9.93 1.71 27.06
CA VAL A 199 -9.90 2.50 25.83
C VAL A 199 -11.32 2.82 25.39
N THR A 200 -11.54 4.06 24.99
CA THR A 200 -12.82 4.51 24.43
C THR A 200 -12.71 4.61 22.91
N ILE A 201 -13.78 4.20 22.26
CA ILE A 201 -14.05 4.39 20.83
C ILE A 201 -15.18 5.41 20.74
N GLU A 202 -14.91 6.56 20.11
CA GLU A 202 -15.85 7.70 20.03
C GLU A 202 -15.77 8.49 18.71
N ASP A 203 -14.89 8.08 17.78
CA ASP A 203 -14.73 8.67 16.44
C ASP A 203 -14.11 7.63 15.49
N PHE A 204 -14.97 6.86 14.81
CA PHE A 204 -14.53 5.84 13.84
C PHE A 204 -13.85 6.49 12.63
N ASP A 205 -14.49 7.51 12.06
CA ASP A 205 -14.08 8.14 10.80
C ASP A 205 -12.67 8.72 10.89
N ARG A 206 -12.38 9.51 11.93
CA ARG A 206 -11.02 10.07 12.10
C ARG A 206 -9.96 8.99 12.30
N SER A 207 -10.30 7.91 13.01
CA SER A 207 -9.37 6.82 13.26
C SER A 207 -8.96 6.14 11.95
N ILE A 208 -9.91 5.84 11.07
CA ILE A 208 -9.62 5.11 9.84
C ILE A 208 -9.05 6.02 8.75
N MET A 209 -9.65 7.20 8.55
CA MET A 209 -9.23 8.16 7.52
C MET A 209 -7.82 8.68 7.75
N GLY A 210 -7.41 8.84 9.01
CA GLY A 210 -6.04 9.23 9.39
C GLY A 210 -4.95 8.24 8.95
N GLU A 211 -5.31 6.98 8.67
CA GLU A 211 -4.35 5.95 8.23
C GLU A 211 -4.28 5.80 6.70
N LEU A 212 -5.15 6.49 5.95
CA LEU A 212 -5.26 6.37 4.50
C LEU A 212 -4.29 7.31 3.77
N SER A 213 -3.95 6.89 2.54
CA SER A 213 -3.22 7.68 1.56
C SER A 213 -4.07 8.06 0.35
N THR A 214 -5.12 7.29 0.08
CA THR A 214 -6.05 7.50 -1.04
C THR A 214 -7.46 7.19 -0.58
N LEU A 215 -8.44 7.86 -1.19
CA LEU A 215 -9.84 7.70 -0.85
C LEU A 215 -10.74 7.99 -2.06
N VAL A 216 -11.78 7.19 -2.24
CA VAL A 216 -12.93 7.48 -3.08
C VAL A 216 -14.18 7.37 -2.20
N THR A 217 -14.96 8.44 -2.12
CA THR A 217 -16.25 8.43 -1.42
C THR A 217 -17.40 8.42 -2.42
N LEU A 218 -18.51 7.78 -2.06
CA LEU A 218 -19.72 7.65 -2.87
C LEU A 218 -20.91 8.25 -2.12
N GLY A 219 -21.47 9.33 -2.68
CA GLY A 219 -22.61 10.07 -2.15
C GLY A 219 -22.25 11.17 -1.16
N GLU A 220 -23.11 12.19 -1.09
CA GLU A 220 -22.90 13.42 -0.31
C GLU A 220 -22.66 13.15 1.18
N LYS A 221 -23.30 12.11 1.74
CA LYS A 221 -23.12 11.70 3.15
C LYS A 221 -21.66 11.40 3.49
N PHE A 222 -20.89 10.85 2.55
CA PHE A 222 -19.52 10.39 2.79
C PHE A 222 -18.47 11.38 2.29
N ALA A 223 -18.86 12.38 1.51
CA ALA A 223 -17.93 13.40 0.98
C ALA A 223 -17.06 14.08 2.06
N PRO A 224 -17.57 14.44 3.27
CA PRO A 224 -16.77 15.05 4.33
C PRO A 224 -15.59 14.19 4.82
N LEU A 225 -15.62 12.87 4.59
CA LEU A 225 -14.51 11.98 4.96
C LEU A 225 -13.22 12.30 4.20
N CYS A 226 -13.34 12.92 3.02
CA CYS A 226 -12.19 13.41 2.26
C CYS A 226 -11.30 14.34 3.09
N ASP A 227 -11.88 15.19 3.93
CA ASP A 227 -11.14 16.18 4.71
C ASP A 227 -10.35 15.58 5.88
N LEU A 228 -10.73 14.36 6.30
CA LEU A 228 -10.07 13.65 7.40
C LEU A 228 -8.81 12.90 6.95
N VAL A 229 -8.62 12.70 5.64
CA VAL A 229 -7.43 12.03 5.09
C VAL A 229 -6.24 13.00 5.09
N PRO A 230 -5.08 12.62 5.68
CA PRO A 230 -3.93 13.50 5.82
C PRO A 230 -3.43 14.06 4.48
N ASP A 231 -3.34 15.39 4.38
CA ASP A 231 -2.91 16.08 3.17
C ASP A 231 -1.39 16.12 3.02
N SER A 232 -0.81 14.98 2.66
CA SER A 232 0.65 14.87 2.47
C SER A 232 1.13 15.45 1.14
N TYR A 233 0.23 15.64 0.17
CA TYR A 233 0.57 16.13 -1.18
C TYR A 233 -0.52 17.09 -1.70
N PRO A 234 -0.57 18.34 -1.21
CA PRO A 234 -1.64 19.29 -1.54
C PRO A 234 -1.84 19.49 -3.05
N ASP A 235 -0.73 19.62 -3.80
CA ASP A 235 -0.76 19.87 -5.26
C ASP A 235 -1.30 18.68 -6.08
N ARG A 236 -1.33 17.48 -5.48
CA ARG A 236 -1.76 16.22 -6.12
C ARG A 236 -2.97 15.62 -5.41
N ARG A 237 -3.62 16.35 -4.50
CA ARG A 237 -4.70 15.84 -3.64
C ARG A 237 -5.85 15.24 -4.45
N GLY A 238 -6.27 15.92 -5.53
CA GLY A 238 -7.35 15.45 -6.41
C GLY A 238 -7.07 14.10 -7.10
N ASP A 239 -5.80 13.77 -7.30
CA ASP A 239 -5.43 12.48 -7.89
C ASP A 239 -5.58 11.34 -6.88
N LEU A 240 -5.43 11.64 -5.60
CA LEU A 240 -5.42 10.66 -4.50
C LEU A 240 -6.78 10.52 -3.82
N ILE A 241 -7.55 11.61 -3.76
CA ILE A 241 -8.80 11.72 -3.02
C ILE A 241 -9.87 12.27 -3.95
N THR A 242 -11.03 11.58 -4.01
CA THR A 242 -12.15 12.00 -4.87
C THR A 242 -13.47 11.70 -4.19
N ALA A 243 -14.40 12.64 -4.28
CA ALA A 243 -15.80 12.43 -3.92
C ALA A 243 -16.62 12.28 -5.19
N LEU A 244 -17.36 11.17 -5.29
CA LEU A 244 -18.27 10.86 -6.39
C LEU A 244 -19.71 10.84 -5.87
N ASP A 245 -20.66 10.99 -6.78
CA ASP A 245 -22.06 10.73 -6.48
C ASP A 245 -22.30 9.25 -6.14
N LYS A 246 -23.47 8.99 -5.55
CA LYS A 246 -23.92 7.62 -5.29
C LYS A 246 -24.04 6.84 -6.60
N ARG A 247 -23.67 5.56 -6.58
CA ARG A 247 -23.89 4.69 -7.74
C ARG A 247 -25.31 4.17 -7.71
N VAL A 248 -26.04 4.32 -8.82
CA VAL A 248 -27.40 3.80 -8.98
C VAL A 248 -27.40 2.70 -10.04
N LEU A 249 -27.89 1.52 -9.68
CA LEU A 249 -28.00 0.34 -10.54
C LEU A 249 -29.48 -0.07 -10.62
N PRO A 250 -30.11 -0.05 -11.82
CA PRO A 250 -31.48 -0.53 -11.97
C PRO A 250 -31.54 -2.04 -11.84
N ILE A 251 -32.48 -2.56 -11.04
CA ILE A 251 -32.69 -3.99 -10.84
C ILE A 251 -34.18 -4.31 -10.95
N VAL A 252 -34.52 -5.37 -11.67
CA VAL A 252 -35.87 -5.91 -11.72
C VAL A 252 -35.90 -7.21 -10.93
N MET A 253 -36.79 -7.30 -9.94
CA MET A 253 -36.94 -8.52 -9.13
C MET A 253 -38.34 -8.66 -8.53
N LYS A 254 -38.65 -9.89 -8.10
CA LYS A 254 -39.91 -10.21 -7.44
C LYS A 254 -39.88 -9.81 -5.96
N ALA A 255 -40.91 -9.08 -5.53
CA ALA A 255 -41.19 -8.82 -4.13
C ALA A 255 -41.78 -10.05 -3.43
N ASN A 256 -41.96 -9.96 -2.11
CA ASN A 256 -42.56 -11.01 -1.28
C ASN A 256 -44.00 -11.34 -1.67
N ASP A 257 -44.71 -10.43 -2.34
CA ASP A 257 -46.06 -10.68 -2.88
C ASP A 257 -46.05 -11.41 -4.24
N GLY A 258 -44.86 -11.74 -4.75
CA GLY A 258 -44.64 -12.45 -6.01
C GLY A 258 -44.66 -11.59 -7.27
N LYS A 259 -44.92 -10.28 -7.16
CA LYS A 259 -44.94 -9.36 -8.30
C LYS A 259 -43.54 -8.82 -8.60
N GLU A 260 -43.27 -8.58 -9.89
CA GLU A 260 -42.04 -7.94 -10.32
C GLU A 260 -42.16 -6.42 -10.23
N HIS A 261 -41.11 -5.81 -9.72
CA HIS A 261 -40.96 -4.37 -9.59
C HIS A 261 -39.56 -3.97 -10.05
N GLU A 262 -39.43 -2.74 -10.54
CA GLU A 262 -38.15 -2.11 -10.82
C GLU A 262 -37.69 -1.33 -9.57
N TYR A 263 -36.45 -1.57 -9.17
CA TYR A 263 -35.81 -0.97 -8.02
C TYR A 263 -34.55 -0.23 -8.44
N SER A 264 -34.30 0.88 -7.74
CA SER A 264 -33.04 1.61 -7.81
C SER A 264 -32.12 1.12 -6.70
N LEU A 265 -31.14 0.27 -7.03
CA LEU A 265 -30.12 -0.14 -6.08
C LEU A 265 -29.07 0.97 -5.97
N GLU A 266 -29.02 1.61 -4.80
CA GLU A 266 -28.04 2.65 -4.51
C GLU A 266 -26.84 2.06 -3.75
N VAL A 267 -25.63 2.35 -4.21
CA VAL A 267 -24.37 2.05 -3.52
C VAL A 267 -23.75 3.36 -3.06
N LEU A 268 -23.61 3.49 -1.75
CA LEU A 268 -23.02 4.61 -1.04
C LEU A 268 -21.80 4.13 -0.24
N GLY A 269 -20.98 5.04 0.28
CA GLY A 269 -19.90 4.68 1.21
C GLY A 269 -18.54 5.19 0.78
N TRP A 270 -17.49 4.41 1.03
CA TRP A 270 -16.12 4.80 0.69
C TRP A 270 -15.20 3.60 0.51
N ILE A 271 -14.13 3.81 -0.27
CA ILE A 271 -13.02 2.87 -0.45
C ILE A 271 -11.71 3.64 -0.42
N GLY A 272 -10.68 3.09 0.21
CA GLY A 272 -9.40 3.75 0.41
C GLY A 272 -8.23 2.78 0.38
N THR A 273 -7.01 3.33 0.39
CA THR A 273 -5.81 2.53 0.66
C THR A 273 -5.00 3.07 1.82
N TYR A 274 -4.49 2.17 2.65
CA TYR A 274 -3.60 2.54 3.75
C TYR A 274 -2.27 3.08 3.25
N ARG A 275 -1.70 4.04 3.98
CA ARG A 275 -0.33 4.52 3.73
C ARG A 275 0.69 3.39 3.84
N SER A 276 0.56 2.53 4.86
CA SER A 276 1.45 1.40 5.10
C SER A 276 0.71 0.25 5.78
N THR A 277 1.14 -0.98 5.50
CA THR A 277 0.70 -2.21 6.20
C THR A 277 1.70 -2.66 7.27
N ARG A 278 2.78 -1.90 7.50
CA ARG A 278 3.82 -2.25 8.48
C ARG A 278 3.26 -2.24 9.90
N GLY A 279 3.51 -3.29 10.67
CA GLY A 279 3.03 -3.43 12.06
C GLY A 279 1.66 -4.11 12.18
N ARG A 280 1.06 -4.51 11.06
CA ARG A 280 -0.24 -5.17 11.00
C ARG A 280 -0.10 -6.69 10.84
N LYS A 281 0.62 -7.32 11.76
CA LYS A 281 0.70 -8.79 11.83
C LYS A 281 -0.58 -9.29 12.46
N ALA A 282 -1.48 -9.85 11.65
CA ALA A 282 -2.70 -10.47 12.13
C ALA A 282 -2.38 -11.72 12.96
N GLU A 283 -2.89 -11.80 14.19
CA GLU A 283 -3.05 -13.08 14.86
C GLU A 283 -4.17 -13.88 14.16
N MET A 284 -4.20 -15.20 14.30
CA MET A 284 -5.19 -16.06 13.61
C MET A 284 -6.65 -15.71 13.96
N THR A 285 -6.87 -15.00 15.07
CA THR A 285 -8.18 -14.55 15.57
C THR A 285 -8.57 -13.15 15.10
N ASP A 286 -7.66 -12.41 14.47
CA ASP A 286 -7.90 -11.05 14.01
C ASP A 286 -8.60 -11.05 12.64
N PHE A 287 -9.40 -10.01 12.40
CA PHE A 287 -9.91 -9.77 11.06
C PHE A 287 -8.77 -9.34 10.12
N PRO A 288 -8.80 -9.76 8.84
CA PRO A 288 -7.96 -9.19 7.81
C PRO A 288 -7.92 -7.66 7.87
N ASP A 289 -6.74 -7.08 7.68
CA ASP A 289 -6.59 -5.63 7.67
C ASP A 289 -7.06 -5.01 6.35
N ASN A 290 -6.99 -5.77 5.26
CA ASN A 290 -7.54 -5.41 3.97
C ASN A 290 -8.93 -6.03 3.78
N PHE A 291 -9.92 -5.17 3.56
CA PHE A 291 -11.31 -5.62 3.45
C PHE A 291 -12.17 -4.62 2.67
N ILE A 292 -13.26 -5.11 2.10
CA ILE A 292 -14.37 -4.27 1.66
C ILE A 292 -15.61 -4.80 2.35
N SER A 293 -16.20 -4.00 3.22
CA SER A 293 -17.36 -4.38 4.02
C SER A 293 -18.65 -3.88 3.39
N LEU A 294 -19.73 -4.66 3.54
CA LEU A 294 -21.06 -4.32 3.06
C LEU A 294 -22.03 -4.15 4.24
N PHE A 295 -22.66 -2.98 4.24
CA PHE A 295 -23.64 -2.55 5.21
C PHE A 295 -25.01 -2.36 4.56
N ALA A 296 -26.06 -2.59 5.33
CA ALA A 296 -27.43 -2.28 4.97
C ALA A 296 -28.17 -1.83 6.22
N ASN A 297 -28.87 -0.69 6.16
CA ASN A 297 -29.49 -0.04 7.32
C ASN A 297 -28.50 0.10 8.49
N GLU A 298 -27.28 0.53 8.20
CA GLU A 298 -26.22 0.71 9.21
C GLU A 298 -25.79 -0.61 9.90
N LYS A 299 -26.30 -1.76 9.47
CA LYS A 299 -25.87 -3.07 9.97
C LYS A 299 -24.85 -3.70 9.02
N MET A 300 -23.74 -4.20 9.56
CA MET A 300 -22.82 -5.05 8.80
C MET A 300 -23.54 -6.35 8.42
N GLY A 301 -23.64 -6.64 7.12
CA GLY A 301 -24.08 -7.95 6.66
C GLY A 301 -22.93 -8.82 6.17
N GLU A 302 -21.90 -8.23 5.57
CA GLU A 302 -20.69 -8.95 5.16
C GLU A 302 -19.42 -8.17 5.50
N PHE A 303 -18.49 -8.79 6.22
CA PHE A 303 -17.25 -8.12 6.63
C PHE A 303 -16.30 -7.86 5.46
N ASN A 304 -16.13 -8.84 4.55
CA ASN A 304 -15.10 -8.73 3.52
C ASN A 304 -15.48 -9.43 2.21
N ILE A 305 -15.84 -8.63 1.19
CA ILE A 305 -16.07 -9.11 -0.18
C ILE A 305 -14.80 -9.11 -1.04
N LEU A 306 -13.67 -8.59 -0.55
CA LEU A 306 -12.42 -8.49 -1.32
C LEU A 306 -11.94 -9.84 -1.88
N PRO A 307 -12.03 -10.99 -1.16
CA PRO A 307 -11.69 -12.30 -1.74
C PRO A 307 -12.53 -12.71 -2.95
N VAL A 308 -13.72 -12.10 -3.10
CA VAL A 308 -14.68 -12.42 -4.15
C VAL A 308 -14.60 -11.45 -5.33
N VAL A 309 -14.31 -10.17 -5.06
CA VAL A 309 -14.21 -9.12 -6.09
C VAL A 309 -12.78 -8.83 -6.53
N GLY A 310 -11.79 -9.17 -5.71
CA GLY A 310 -10.37 -8.95 -5.96
C GLY A 310 -9.77 -9.86 -7.03
N GLN A 311 -8.57 -9.50 -7.48
CA GLN A 311 -7.79 -10.21 -8.48
C GLN A 311 -6.44 -10.69 -7.91
N ASN A 312 -6.28 -10.69 -6.58
CA ASN A 312 -5.06 -11.05 -5.86
C ASN A 312 -3.84 -10.19 -6.27
N LYS A 313 -4.05 -8.94 -6.66
CA LYS A 313 -2.95 -8.00 -6.94
C LYS A 313 -2.24 -7.62 -5.65
N LEU A 314 -0.91 -7.43 -5.71
CA LEU A 314 -0.10 -7.07 -4.54
C LEU A 314 -0.56 -5.78 -3.86
N ASN A 315 -1.17 -4.84 -4.61
CA ASN A 315 -1.71 -3.59 -4.08
C ASN A 315 -3.04 -3.74 -3.31
N GLU A 316 -3.74 -4.88 -3.44
CA GLU A 316 -5.00 -5.14 -2.71
C GLU A 316 -4.79 -5.29 -1.21
N VAL A 317 -3.57 -5.57 -0.75
CA VAL A 317 -3.23 -5.65 0.69
C VAL A 317 -3.38 -4.33 1.42
N TYR A 318 -3.47 -3.21 0.69
CA TYR A 318 -3.68 -1.88 1.27
C TYR A 318 -5.16 -1.46 1.27
N VAL A 319 -6.03 -2.20 0.57
CA VAL A 319 -7.40 -1.78 0.31
C VAL A 319 -8.26 -1.94 1.56
N VAL A 320 -8.99 -0.89 1.90
CA VAL A 320 -10.02 -0.91 2.92
C VAL A 320 -11.25 -0.17 2.42
N GLY A 321 -12.45 -0.65 2.71
CA GLY A 321 -13.67 0.04 2.29
C GLY A 321 -14.90 -0.37 3.08
N GLN A 322 -15.89 0.50 3.02
CA GLN A 322 -17.19 0.35 3.65
C GLN A 322 -18.26 0.86 2.68
N LEU A 323 -19.11 -0.04 2.19
CA LEU A 323 -20.18 0.29 1.25
C LEU A 323 -21.54 0.02 1.89
N HIS A 324 -22.52 0.85 1.57
CA HIS A 324 -23.87 0.82 2.09
C HIS A 324 -24.86 0.58 0.96
N VAL A 325 -25.72 -0.43 1.12
CA VAL A 325 -26.72 -0.86 0.15
C VAL A 325 -28.02 -1.24 0.88
N ASP A 326 -28.82 -0.24 1.21
CA ASP A 326 -30.03 -0.43 2.04
C ASP A 326 -31.09 -1.32 1.39
N LEU A 327 -31.09 -1.44 0.06
CA LEU A 327 -31.97 -2.33 -0.70
C LEU A 327 -31.82 -3.81 -0.30
N PHE A 328 -30.69 -4.21 0.28
CA PHE A 328 -30.48 -5.57 0.78
C PHE A 328 -31.41 -5.93 1.95
N GLU A 329 -31.84 -4.95 2.72
CA GLU A 329 -32.68 -5.12 3.91
C GLU A 329 -34.10 -4.54 3.74
N LEU A 330 -34.50 -4.22 2.50
CA LEU A 330 -35.84 -3.71 2.24
C LEU A 330 -36.91 -4.77 2.56
N THR A 331 -37.87 -4.42 3.43
CA THR A 331 -38.85 -5.35 4.00
C THR A 331 -39.74 -6.03 2.97
N GLU A 332 -40.03 -5.37 1.84
CA GLU A 332 -40.88 -5.93 0.78
C GLU A 332 -40.16 -6.99 -0.08
N LEU A 333 -38.83 -7.08 0.02
CA LEU A 333 -38.03 -8.02 -0.76
C LEU A 333 -37.72 -9.31 0.02
N PRO A 334 -37.44 -10.42 -0.69
CA PRO A 334 -36.95 -11.63 -0.06
C PRO A 334 -35.64 -11.39 0.68
N ASP A 335 -35.50 -12.03 1.84
CA ASP A 335 -34.28 -11.95 2.63
C ASP A 335 -33.12 -12.71 1.98
N MET A 336 -31.99 -12.02 1.88
CA MET A 336 -30.76 -12.51 1.27
C MET A 336 -29.63 -12.76 2.28
N ALA A 337 -29.80 -12.37 3.55
CA ALA A 337 -28.76 -12.59 4.57
C ALA A 337 -28.63 -14.08 4.90
N LEU A 338 -27.39 -14.58 4.97
CA LEU A 338 -27.10 -15.96 5.35
C LEU A 338 -27.48 -16.23 6.83
N SER A 339 -27.76 -17.49 7.17
CA SER A 339 -28.18 -17.88 8.53
C SER A 339 -27.11 -17.64 9.59
N ASN A 340 -25.83 -17.74 9.22
CA ASN A 340 -24.69 -17.40 10.08
C ASN A 340 -24.43 -15.88 10.16
N ARG A 341 -25.21 -15.07 9.44
CA ARG A 341 -25.14 -13.60 9.38
C ARG A 341 -23.77 -13.06 8.97
N GLN A 342 -23.02 -13.84 8.19
CA GLN A 342 -21.71 -13.49 7.66
C GLN A 342 -21.75 -13.55 6.13
N GLY A 343 -22.51 -12.66 5.51
CA GLY A 343 -22.64 -12.55 4.07
C GLY A 343 -24.06 -12.69 3.55
N TYR A 344 -24.14 -12.65 2.23
CA TYR A 344 -25.39 -12.70 1.47
C TYR A 344 -25.41 -13.90 0.52
N LYS A 345 -26.61 -14.26 0.07
CA LYS A 345 -26.81 -15.25 -0.99
C LYS A 345 -26.08 -14.81 -2.26
N SER A 346 -25.20 -15.68 -2.76
CA SER A 346 -24.31 -15.35 -3.89
C SER A 346 -25.03 -15.17 -5.23
N ASP A 347 -26.23 -15.76 -5.35
CA ASP A 347 -27.12 -15.77 -6.51
C ASP A 347 -28.23 -14.71 -6.43
N ASP A 348 -28.24 -13.86 -5.40
CA ASP A 348 -29.19 -12.75 -5.33
C ASP A 348 -28.79 -11.64 -6.33
N PRO A 349 -29.68 -11.21 -7.23
CA PRO A 349 -29.38 -10.20 -8.26
C PRO A 349 -28.82 -8.90 -7.70
N ARG A 350 -29.25 -8.50 -6.49
CA ARG A 350 -28.75 -7.29 -5.81
C ARG A 350 -27.28 -7.44 -5.44
N TYR A 351 -26.88 -8.62 -4.94
CA TYR A 351 -25.50 -8.89 -4.55
C TYR A 351 -24.57 -9.01 -5.76
N GLU A 352 -25.03 -9.67 -6.83
CA GLU A 352 -24.28 -9.77 -8.08
C GLU A 352 -23.99 -8.40 -8.70
N ALA A 353 -25.00 -7.52 -8.74
CA ALA A 353 -24.84 -6.16 -9.26
C ALA A 353 -23.79 -5.36 -8.47
N VAL A 354 -23.82 -5.43 -7.14
CA VAL A 354 -22.83 -4.76 -6.27
C VAL A 354 -21.44 -5.34 -6.49
N ARG A 355 -21.29 -6.67 -6.54
CA ARG A 355 -19.99 -7.32 -6.76
C ARG A 355 -19.37 -6.93 -8.09
N GLU A 356 -20.17 -6.87 -9.15
CA GLU A 356 -19.69 -6.50 -10.48
C GLU A 356 -19.25 -5.04 -10.52
N TYR A 357 -20.04 -4.13 -9.96
CA TYR A 357 -19.66 -2.71 -9.84
C TYR A 357 -18.36 -2.53 -9.04
N VAL A 358 -18.27 -3.17 -7.87
CA VAL A 358 -17.09 -3.06 -7.01
C VAL A 358 -15.84 -3.61 -7.72
N ARG A 359 -15.95 -4.76 -8.39
CA ARG A 359 -14.83 -5.38 -9.10
C ARG A 359 -14.35 -4.53 -10.27
N SER A 360 -15.28 -4.13 -11.14
CA SER A 360 -14.95 -3.61 -12.48
C SER A 360 -14.68 -2.10 -12.48
N GLU A 361 -15.27 -1.36 -11.53
CA GLU A 361 -15.14 0.09 -11.46
C GLU A 361 -14.39 0.52 -10.19
N LEU A 362 -14.99 0.29 -9.02
CA LEU A 362 -14.55 0.94 -7.78
C LEU A 362 -13.17 0.44 -7.28
N LEU A 363 -12.94 -0.88 -7.29
CA LEU A 363 -11.65 -1.46 -6.93
C LEU A 363 -10.56 -1.09 -7.95
N ALA A 364 -10.90 -1.06 -9.24
CA ALA A 364 -9.96 -0.66 -10.29
C ALA A 364 -9.53 0.80 -10.13
N GLU A 365 -10.46 1.69 -9.77
CA GLU A 365 -10.17 3.10 -9.53
C GLU A 365 -9.24 3.29 -8.33
N ILE A 366 -9.55 2.71 -7.17
CA ILE A 366 -8.76 2.94 -5.96
C ILE A 366 -7.33 2.37 -6.08
N LEU A 367 -7.17 1.26 -6.80
CA LEU A 367 -5.85 0.68 -7.07
C LEU A 367 -5.01 1.60 -7.97
N ARG A 368 -5.63 2.26 -8.96
CA ARG A 368 -4.95 3.25 -9.80
C ARG A 368 -4.48 4.46 -8.98
N LYS A 369 -5.31 4.95 -8.05
CA LYS A 369 -4.92 6.01 -7.12
C LYS A 369 -3.76 5.57 -6.22
N ARG A 370 -3.74 4.31 -5.79
CA ARG A 370 -2.64 3.73 -5.00
C ARG A 370 -1.33 3.68 -5.77
N GLU A 371 -1.38 3.33 -7.06
CA GLU A 371 -0.21 3.39 -7.95
C GLU A 371 0.32 4.82 -8.02
N THR A 372 -0.55 5.80 -8.29
CA THR A 372 -0.19 7.23 -8.28
C THR A 372 0.47 7.67 -6.96
N PHE A 373 -0.09 7.29 -5.81
CA PHE A 373 0.52 7.58 -4.50
C PHE A 373 1.93 6.99 -4.39
N THR A 374 2.12 5.76 -4.85
CA THR A 374 3.41 5.06 -4.78
C THR A 374 4.45 5.75 -5.65
N ASP A 375 4.05 6.20 -6.85
CA ASP A 375 4.93 6.94 -7.77
C ASP A 375 5.37 8.28 -7.16
N ILE A 376 4.44 9.02 -6.55
CA ILE A 376 4.75 10.29 -5.86
C ILE A 376 5.75 10.04 -4.72
N VAL A 377 5.52 9.05 -3.87
CA VAL A 377 6.41 8.71 -2.75
C VAL A 377 7.80 8.30 -3.24
N ASN A 378 7.89 7.54 -4.34
CA ASN A 378 9.16 7.10 -4.89
C ASN A 378 9.94 8.25 -5.52
N ALA A 379 9.28 9.15 -6.24
CA ALA A 379 9.88 10.35 -6.81
C ALA A 379 10.46 11.28 -5.72
N GLU A 380 9.71 11.48 -4.63
CA GLU A 380 10.18 12.30 -3.50
C GLU A 380 11.38 11.68 -2.80
N LYS A 381 11.37 10.36 -2.55
CA LYS A 381 12.53 9.65 -1.99
C LYS A 381 13.77 9.76 -2.89
N LYS A 382 13.59 9.68 -4.21
CA LYS A 382 14.68 9.85 -5.18
C LYS A 382 15.27 11.26 -5.07
N ARG A 383 14.44 12.30 -5.07
CA ARG A 383 14.87 13.70 -4.87
C ARG A 383 15.59 13.92 -3.54
N GLN A 384 15.07 13.38 -2.44
CA GLN A 384 15.71 13.52 -1.12
C GLN A 384 17.08 12.84 -1.08
N LYS A 385 17.21 11.67 -1.70
CA LYS A 385 18.50 10.96 -1.81
C LYS A 385 19.50 11.75 -2.64
N GLU A 386 19.08 12.31 -3.77
CA GLU A 386 19.92 13.15 -4.64
C GLU A 386 20.36 14.44 -3.92
N ALA A 387 19.44 15.09 -3.19
CA ALA A 387 19.74 16.29 -2.41
C ALA A 387 20.73 16.00 -1.26
N ALA A 388 20.54 14.89 -0.54
CA ALA A 388 21.46 14.45 0.51
C ALA A 388 22.85 14.14 -0.06
N GLN A 389 22.93 13.44 -1.20
CA GLN A 389 24.19 13.18 -1.89
C GLN A 389 24.92 14.47 -2.27
N ARG A 390 24.19 15.48 -2.76
CA ARG A 390 24.77 16.77 -3.13
C ARG A 390 25.27 17.56 -1.91
N ASP A 391 24.56 17.51 -0.79
CA ASP A 391 24.98 18.14 0.46
C ASP A 391 26.24 17.45 1.04
N ASP A 392 26.28 16.11 1.00
CA ASP A 392 27.45 15.34 1.41
C ASP A 392 28.67 15.64 0.52
N GLU A 393 28.49 15.78 -0.79
CA GLU A 393 29.55 16.19 -1.73
C GLU A 393 30.06 17.60 -1.40
N ALA A 394 29.16 18.55 -1.14
CA ALA A 394 29.52 19.92 -0.79
C ALA A 394 30.31 19.98 0.54
N LYS A 395 29.88 19.23 1.56
CA LYS A 395 30.58 19.12 2.85
C LYS A 395 31.96 18.48 2.69
N LEU A 396 32.06 17.41 1.91
CA LEU A 396 33.32 16.74 1.64
C LEU A 396 34.30 17.70 0.94
N ARG A 397 33.82 18.43 -0.07
CA ARG A 397 34.61 19.45 -0.79
C ARG A 397 35.13 20.53 0.14
N ALA A 398 34.26 21.11 0.98
CA ALA A 398 34.65 22.13 1.94
C ALA A 398 35.69 21.62 2.96
N SER A 399 35.55 20.36 3.41
CA SER A 399 36.50 19.72 4.31
C SER A 399 37.87 19.51 3.65
N VAL A 400 37.90 19.07 2.40
CA VAL A 400 39.13 18.89 1.62
C VAL A 400 39.85 20.22 1.39
N ASP A 401 39.12 21.27 1.03
CA ASP A 401 39.70 22.60 0.80
C ASP A 401 40.25 23.20 2.11
N ALA A 402 39.54 23.03 3.23
CA ALA A 402 40.01 23.46 4.54
C ALA A 402 41.27 22.69 4.99
N PHE A 403 41.31 21.38 4.75
CA PHE A 403 42.49 20.56 5.01
C PHE A 403 43.69 21.02 4.18
N ARG A 404 43.51 21.21 2.86
CA ARG A 404 44.56 21.74 1.97
C ARG A 404 45.12 23.06 2.46
N LYS A 405 44.24 24.00 2.80
CA LYS A 405 44.65 25.33 3.30
C LYS A 405 45.48 25.22 4.58
N LYS A 406 45.00 24.46 5.58
CA LYS A 406 45.73 24.26 6.85
C LYS A 406 47.06 23.53 6.66
N ALA A 407 47.10 22.52 5.80
CA ALA A 407 48.31 21.76 5.51
C ALA A 407 49.37 22.64 4.82
N SER A 408 48.96 23.43 3.81
CA SER A 408 49.85 24.39 3.14
C SER A 408 50.35 25.48 4.08
N GLU A 409 49.47 26.09 4.88
CA GLU A 409 49.86 27.10 5.88
C GLU A 409 50.82 26.53 6.95
N GLY A 410 50.54 25.34 7.48
CA GLY A 410 51.38 24.67 8.47
C GLY A 410 52.78 24.32 7.94
N ALA A 411 52.85 23.79 6.72
CA ALA A 411 54.12 23.45 6.07
C ALA A 411 54.94 24.70 5.69
N ALA A 412 54.30 25.76 5.19
CA ALA A 412 54.97 27.03 4.91
C ALA A 412 55.56 27.65 6.19
N ASN A 413 54.82 27.63 7.31
CA ASN A 413 55.30 28.13 8.60
C ASN A 413 56.48 27.31 9.15
N ALA A 414 56.46 25.98 9.01
CA ALA A 414 57.55 25.11 9.44
C ALA A 414 58.85 25.35 8.64
N LEU A 415 58.74 25.58 7.32
CA LEU A 415 59.87 25.87 6.45
C LEU A 415 60.43 27.29 6.66
N ALA A 416 59.57 28.27 6.94
CA ALA A 416 60.00 29.62 7.33
C ALA A 416 60.80 29.61 8.65
N ALA A 417 60.40 28.78 9.62
CA ALA A 417 61.14 28.60 10.87
C ALA A 417 62.52 27.94 10.69
N LEU A 418 62.75 27.26 9.56
CA LEU A 418 64.03 26.64 9.17
C LEU A 418 64.94 27.58 8.34
N GLY A 419 64.51 28.81 8.06
CA GLY A 419 65.34 29.84 7.42
C GLY A 419 65.42 29.78 5.88
N VAL A 420 64.47 29.14 5.21
CA VAL A 420 64.44 29.03 3.74
C VAL A 420 63.88 30.33 3.11
N ASN A 421 64.70 31.00 2.28
CA ASN A 421 64.41 32.34 1.75
C ASN A 421 63.71 32.28 0.37
N VAL A 422 62.49 31.76 0.35
CA VAL A 422 61.62 31.71 -0.86
C VAL A 422 60.38 32.56 -0.61
N SER A 423 59.74 33.13 -1.64
CA SER A 423 58.51 33.90 -1.43
C SER A 423 57.38 33.00 -0.92
N ARG A 424 56.52 33.57 -0.07
CA ARG A 424 55.41 32.84 0.55
C ARG A 424 54.46 32.26 -0.50
N GLU A 425 54.16 33.00 -1.58
CA GLU A 425 53.30 32.50 -2.65
C GLU A 425 53.91 31.30 -3.38
N ALA A 426 55.22 31.34 -3.68
CA ALA A 426 55.89 30.24 -4.38
C ALA A 426 55.98 28.96 -3.52
N MET A 427 56.09 29.11 -2.20
CA MET A 427 56.04 27.98 -1.26
C MET A 427 54.63 27.38 -1.14
N GLU A 428 53.59 28.21 -1.00
CA GLU A 428 52.20 27.73 -0.96
C GLU A 428 51.82 26.99 -2.25
N GLU A 429 52.32 27.45 -3.40
CA GLU A 429 52.12 26.78 -4.69
C GLU A 429 52.83 25.42 -4.79
N ALA A 430 54.08 25.33 -4.34
CA ALA A 430 54.84 24.07 -4.35
C ALA A 430 54.24 23.02 -3.42
N ILE A 431 53.79 23.42 -2.24
CA ILE A 431 53.14 22.53 -1.27
C ILE A 431 51.77 22.10 -1.78
N SER A 432 50.98 23.01 -2.35
CA SER A 432 49.70 22.67 -2.99
C SER A 432 49.89 21.68 -4.15
N LYS A 433 50.94 21.85 -4.97
CA LYS A 433 51.32 20.89 -6.02
C LYS A 433 51.69 19.52 -5.45
N SER A 434 52.43 19.47 -4.34
CA SER A 434 52.79 18.21 -3.68
C SER A 434 51.58 17.50 -3.04
N ILE A 435 50.70 18.24 -2.37
CA ILE A 435 49.43 17.69 -1.82
C ILE A 435 48.55 17.17 -2.96
N ASN A 436 48.47 17.86 -4.09
CA ASN A 436 47.72 17.38 -5.26
C ASN A 436 48.31 16.10 -5.87
N ALA A 437 49.64 15.97 -5.86
CA ALA A 437 50.34 14.78 -6.32
C ALA A 437 50.15 13.57 -5.39
N ASN A 438 50.09 13.80 -4.07
CA ASN A 438 49.94 12.76 -3.03
C ASN A 438 48.49 12.55 -2.56
N SER A 439 47.54 13.34 -3.06
CA SER A 439 46.10 13.22 -2.81
C SER A 439 45.48 11.84 -3.08
N PRO A 440 46.01 10.98 -3.98
CA PRO A 440 45.53 9.60 -4.15
C PRO A 440 45.74 8.71 -2.91
N ASP A 441 46.83 8.90 -2.17
CA ASP A 441 47.21 8.04 -1.03
C ASP A 441 46.43 8.36 0.26
N LEU A 442 45.79 9.53 0.34
CA LEU A 442 44.92 9.93 1.45
C LEU A 442 43.49 9.37 1.35
N GLY A 443 43.15 8.61 0.30
CA GLY A 443 41.81 8.06 0.09
C GLY A 443 40.72 9.11 -0.23
N LEU A 444 41.06 10.40 -0.23
CA LEU A 444 40.14 11.52 -0.47
C LEU A 444 39.64 11.63 -1.93
N LYS A 445 40.39 11.09 -2.90
CA LYS A 445 39.97 11.02 -4.31
C LYS A 445 39.11 9.78 -4.62
N ALA A 446 39.26 8.69 -3.88
CA ALA A 446 38.58 7.43 -4.14
C ALA A 446 37.06 7.50 -3.86
N SER A 447 36.60 8.29 -2.88
CA SER A 447 35.16 8.42 -2.59
C SER A 447 34.42 9.21 -3.67
N VAL A 448 35.06 10.22 -4.27
CA VAL A 448 34.50 11.04 -5.36
C VAL A 448 34.58 10.31 -6.71
N ASP A 449 35.68 9.61 -6.99
CA ASP A 449 35.86 8.86 -8.25
C ASP A 449 35.03 7.56 -8.28
N SER A 450 34.66 6.97 -7.13
CA SER A 450 33.80 5.77 -7.06
C SER A 450 32.37 5.97 -7.57
N GLN A 451 31.93 7.21 -7.78
CA GLN A 451 30.55 7.56 -8.17
C GLN A 451 30.45 8.12 -9.60
N LYS A 452 31.53 8.11 -10.39
CA LYS A 452 31.53 8.65 -11.77
C LYS A 452 31.40 7.55 -12.82
N LYS A 453 30.62 7.84 -13.87
CA LYS A 453 30.55 7.03 -15.10
C LYS A 453 31.96 6.86 -15.69
N LYS A 454 32.36 5.61 -15.97
CA LYS A 454 33.68 5.26 -16.51
C LYS A 454 33.68 5.07 -18.02
N ILE A 455 32.52 4.79 -18.63
CA ILE A 455 32.35 4.57 -20.07
C ILE A 455 31.28 5.54 -20.61
N LEU A 456 31.55 6.20 -21.73
CA LEU A 456 30.53 6.89 -22.53
C LEU A 456 30.30 6.11 -23.82
N ILE A 457 29.06 5.76 -24.11
CA ILE A 457 28.63 5.38 -25.46
C ILE A 457 28.15 6.66 -26.14
N SER A 458 28.85 7.04 -27.21
CA SER A 458 28.53 8.22 -28.03
C SER A 458 27.80 7.74 -29.28
N GLN A 459 26.54 8.14 -29.45
CA GLN A 459 25.69 7.68 -30.55
C GLN A 459 24.64 8.73 -30.94
N THR A 460 24.11 8.58 -32.14
CA THR A 460 22.88 9.26 -32.55
C THR A 460 21.64 8.44 -32.18
N TYR A 461 20.47 9.07 -32.07
CA TYR A 461 19.22 8.35 -31.78
C TYR A 461 18.89 7.24 -32.80
N PRO A 462 19.02 7.46 -34.13
CA PRO A 462 18.88 6.40 -35.12
C PRO A 462 19.85 5.21 -34.96
N ASP A 463 20.98 5.41 -34.27
CA ASP A 463 21.97 4.38 -34.02
C ASP A 463 21.80 3.67 -32.67
N LYS A 464 20.73 3.99 -31.93
CA LYS A 464 20.35 3.33 -30.67
C LYS A 464 20.42 1.80 -30.76
N PRO A 465 19.88 1.13 -31.79
CA PRO A 465 19.93 -0.34 -31.85
C PRO A 465 21.35 -0.92 -31.80
N PHE A 466 22.34 -0.20 -32.34
CA PHE A 466 23.73 -0.66 -32.29
C PHE A 466 24.41 -0.35 -30.95
N ALA A 467 24.11 0.82 -30.38
CA ALA A 467 24.55 1.19 -29.04
C ALA A 467 23.98 0.24 -27.96
N ASP A 468 22.74 -0.22 -28.10
CA ASP A 468 22.12 -1.23 -27.22
C ASP A 468 22.91 -2.55 -27.24
N ILE A 469 23.41 -2.98 -28.40
CA ILE A 469 24.25 -4.20 -28.51
C ILE A 469 25.57 -4.01 -27.77
N ILE A 470 26.21 -2.84 -27.89
CA ILE A 470 27.44 -2.50 -27.15
C ILE A 470 27.17 -2.51 -25.65
N TYR A 471 26.09 -1.87 -25.21
CA TYR A 471 25.67 -1.82 -23.81
C TYR A 471 25.47 -3.22 -23.22
N GLN A 472 24.67 -4.07 -23.87
CA GLN A 472 24.41 -5.44 -23.43
C GLN A 472 25.69 -6.29 -23.38
N MET A 473 26.62 -6.08 -24.32
CA MET A 473 27.90 -6.78 -24.32
C MET A 473 28.85 -6.31 -23.20
N LEU A 474 28.80 -5.03 -22.80
CA LEU A 474 29.53 -4.53 -21.63
C LEU A 474 28.95 -5.13 -20.34
N GLU A 475 27.62 -5.14 -20.19
CA GLU A 475 26.92 -5.72 -19.05
C GLU A 475 27.22 -7.23 -18.93
N PHE A 476 27.19 -7.96 -20.04
CA PHE A 476 27.54 -9.39 -20.07
C PHE A 476 28.97 -9.67 -19.58
N ASN A 477 29.89 -8.73 -19.78
CA ASN A 477 31.26 -8.81 -19.28
C ASN A 477 31.39 -8.37 -17.81
N GLY A 478 30.35 -7.80 -17.20
CA GLY A 478 30.30 -7.42 -15.79
C GLY A 478 30.61 -5.95 -15.55
N VAL A 479 30.46 -5.10 -16.57
CA VAL A 479 30.42 -3.65 -16.37
C VAL A 479 29.08 -3.29 -15.74
N LEU A 480 29.10 -2.50 -14.67
CA LEU A 480 27.89 -2.07 -13.97
C LEU A 480 27.17 -0.98 -14.78
N PRO A 481 25.82 -0.97 -14.86
CA PRO A 481 25.07 0.13 -15.48
C PRO A 481 25.40 1.50 -14.88
N ASP A 482 25.70 1.54 -13.58
CA ASP A 482 26.16 2.73 -12.86
C ASP A 482 27.48 3.29 -13.41
N ASP A 483 28.29 2.50 -14.13
CA ASP A 483 29.55 2.94 -14.73
C ASP A 483 29.41 3.39 -16.19
N ILE A 484 28.23 3.25 -16.81
CA ILE A 484 28.00 3.56 -18.22
C ILE A 484 27.14 4.81 -18.36
N LEU A 485 27.56 5.74 -19.22
CA LEU A 485 26.77 6.86 -19.72
C LEU A 485 26.31 6.52 -21.14
N TYR A 486 25.00 6.39 -21.32
CA TYR A 486 24.35 6.10 -22.59
C TYR A 486 23.01 6.86 -22.66
N THR A 487 23.04 8.03 -23.30
CA THR A 487 21.96 9.03 -23.25
C THR A 487 20.61 8.55 -23.79
N ASN A 488 20.62 7.64 -24.77
CA ASN A 488 19.40 7.06 -25.37
C ASN A 488 19.08 5.65 -24.83
N CYS A 489 19.69 5.21 -23.72
CA CYS A 489 19.43 3.89 -23.14
C CYS A 489 17.98 3.77 -22.66
N ASP A 490 17.40 2.58 -22.64
CA ASP A 490 16.09 2.37 -21.99
C ASP A 490 16.19 2.34 -20.45
N ASP A 491 17.38 2.01 -19.92
CA ASP A 491 17.69 2.06 -18.49
C ASP A 491 17.99 3.50 -18.03
N GLU A 492 17.18 4.01 -17.10
CA GLU A 492 17.34 5.36 -16.57
C GLU A 492 18.68 5.59 -15.86
N VAL A 493 19.27 4.54 -15.29
CA VAL A 493 20.54 4.62 -14.55
C VAL A 493 21.69 5.05 -15.47
N CYS A 494 21.61 4.73 -16.76
CA CYS A 494 22.63 5.06 -17.75
C CYS A 494 22.45 6.45 -18.37
N ARG A 495 21.32 7.14 -18.14
CA ARG A 495 21.01 8.44 -18.75
C ARG A 495 21.61 9.61 -17.95
N VAL A 496 21.60 10.78 -18.58
CA VAL A 496 21.88 12.04 -17.87
C VAL A 496 20.74 12.30 -16.86
N PRO A 497 21.04 12.71 -15.61
CA PRO A 497 20.02 12.99 -14.61
C PRO A 497 18.98 14.02 -15.08
N GLU A 498 17.72 13.80 -14.68
CA GLU A 498 16.60 14.65 -15.05
C GLU A 498 16.81 16.11 -14.57
N GLY A 499 16.51 17.09 -15.43
CA GLY A 499 16.71 18.51 -15.15
C GLY A 499 18.10 19.07 -15.48
N ARG A 500 19.03 18.24 -15.98
CA ARG A 500 20.32 18.71 -16.52
C ARG A 500 20.36 18.62 -18.04
N GLY A 501 20.87 19.68 -18.68
CA GLY A 501 21.17 19.65 -20.11
C GLY A 501 22.31 18.67 -20.39
N VAL A 502 22.12 17.78 -21.37
CA VAL A 502 23.12 16.77 -21.77
C VAL A 502 24.50 17.41 -22.01
N TYR A 503 24.54 18.57 -22.68
CA TYR A 503 25.79 19.26 -22.98
C TYR A 503 26.49 19.86 -21.76
N ASP A 504 25.74 20.42 -20.81
CA ASP A 504 26.34 21.00 -19.60
C ASP A 504 26.86 19.87 -18.70
N TYR A 505 26.12 18.76 -18.62
CA TYR A 505 26.57 17.55 -17.93
C TYR A 505 27.87 17.03 -18.54
N LEU A 506 27.94 16.87 -19.87
CA LEU A 506 29.17 16.43 -20.56
C LEU A 506 30.31 17.44 -20.41
N ARG A 507 30.05 18.75 -20.46
CA ARG A 507 31.08 19.80 -20.29
C ARG A 507 31.68 19.79 -18.89
N GLU A 508 30.86 19.72 -17.85
CA GLU A 508 31.31 19.50 -16.45
C GLU A 508 32.14 18.21 -16.34
N PHE A 509 31.74 17.16 -17.08
CA PHE A 509 32.40 15.85 -17.09
C PHE A 509 33.78 15.85 -17.76
N PHE A 510 33.92 16.53 -18.92
CA PHE A 510 35.13 16.50 -19.76
C PHE A 510 36.11 17.64 -19.49
N VAL A 511 35.65 18.81 -19.03
CA VAL A 511 36.46 20.04 -18.97
C VAL A 511 36.75 20.50 -17.54
N GLU A 512 35.78 20.42 -16.64
CA GLU A 512 35.90 20.96 -15.26
C GLU A 512 36.29 19.90 -14.21
N SER A 513 36.48 18.66 -14.65
CA SER A 513 36.87 17.54 -13.79
C SER A 513 38.35 17.61 -13.42
N TYR A 514 38.65 17.89 -12.15
CA TYR A 514 39.99 17.73 -11.54
C TYR A 514 40.41 16.24 -11.36
N SER A 515 39.72 15.29 -11.99
CA SER A 515 40.01 13.85 -11.90
C SER A 515 41.16 13.44 -12.83
N THR A 516 41.97 12.48 -12.38
CA THR A 516 43.04 11.87 -13.19
C THR A 516 42.54 10.68 -14.02
N GLN A 517 41.33 10.16 -13.76
CA GLN A 517 40.73 9.11 -14.58
C GLN A 517 39.99 9.72 -15.77
N LYS A 518 40.54 9.53 -16.97
CA LYS A 518 39.87 9.88 -18.22
C LYS A 518 38.76 8.85 -18.50
N ILE A 519 37.55 9.32 -18.83
CA ILE A 519 36.45 8.46 -19.26
C ILE A 519 36.83 7.73 -20.55
N PHE A 520 36.42 6.48 -20.72
CA PHE A 520 36.67 5.73 -21.95
C PHE A 520 35.49 5.89 -22.92
N VAL A 521 35.73 6.35 -24.15
CA VAL A 521 34.64 6.66 -25.10
C VAL A 521 34.50 5.58 -26.15
N LEU A 522 33.28 5.06 -26.32
CA LEU A 522 32.90 4.14 -27.39
C LEU A 522 32.08 4.91 -28.41
N PHE A 523 32.70 5.24 -29.55
CA PHE A 523 32.03 5.96 -30.63
C PHE A 523 31.26 4.99 -31.51
N VAL A 524 29.95 5.23 -31.63
CA VAL A 524 29.09 4.62 -32.64
C VAL A 524 28.99 5.56 -33.84
N THR A 525 29.68 5.21 -34.92
CA THR A 525 29.78 6.05 -36.12
C THR A 525 28.95 5.49 -37.26
N SER A 526 28.22 6.35 -37.97
CA SER A 526 27.35 5.98 -39.09
C SER A 526 27.10 7.19 -40.01
N GLU A 527 26.36 7.01 -41.11
CA GLU A 527 25.92 8.15 -41.94
C GLU A 527 25.05 9.16 -41.15
N ASN A 528 24.37 8.72 -40.08
CA ASN A 528 23.62 9.62 -39.20
C ASN A 528 24.55 10.54 -38.38
N THR A 529 25.83 10.18 -38.19
CA THR A 529 26.80 10.98 -37.44
C THR A 529 27.11 12.30 -38.15
N LYS A 530 27.16 12.33 -39.49
CA LYS A 530 27.47 13.55 -40.29
C LYS A 530 26.48 14.70 -40.08
N VAL A 531 25.24 14.37 -39.75
CA VAL A 531 24.15 15.33 -39.60
C VAL A 531 23.85 15.66 -38.14
N SER A 532 24.53 15.01 -37.19
CA SER A 532 24.33 15.21 -35.75
C SER A 532 25.43 16.09 -35.16
N TRP A 533 25.09 17.36 -34.88
CA TRP A 533 26.01 18.32 -34.27
C TRP A 533 26.53 17.85 -32.89
N GLY A 534 25.70 17.13 -32.12
CA GLY A 534 26.08 16.60 -30.81
C GLY A 534 27.19 15.56 -30.89
N ALA A 535 27.03 14.56 -31.76
CA ALA A 535 28.05 13.53 -31.98
C ALA A 535 29.37 14.12 -32.53
N ILE A 536 29.28 15.10 -33.43
CA ILE A 536 30.46 15.81 -33.95
C ILE A 536 31.19 16.60 -32.85
N THR A 537 30.44 17.23 -31.95
CA THR A 537 31.01 17.98 -30.82
C THR A 537 31.72 17.06 -29.82
N GLU A 538 31.14 15.89 -29.53
CA GLU A 538 31.75 14.87 -28.65
C GLU A 538 33.06 14.31 -29.24
N VAL A 539 33.07 14.06 -30.55
CA VAL A 539 34.28 13.65 -31.30
C VAL A 539 35.37 14.72 -31.22
N GLY A 540 35.02 16.00 -31.39
CA GLY A 540 35.96 17.12 -31.25
C GLY A 540 36.52 17.29 -29.83
N ALA A 541 35.66 17.17 -28.81
CA ALA A 541 36.07 17.26 -27.41
C ALA A 541 37.03 16.13 -27.01
N SER A 542 36.76 14.90 -27.47
CA SER A 542 37.62 13.74 -27.21
C SER A 542 39.02 13.87 -27.83
N TRP A 543 39.14 14.53 -28.98
CA TRP A 543 40.43 14.77 -29.64
C TRP A 543 41.28 15.80 -28.88
N ILE A 544 40.68 16.92 -28.49
CA ILE A 544 41.36 17.98 -27.73
C ILE A 544 41.87 17.46 -26.37
N THR A 545 41.13 16.54 -25.75
CA THR A 545 41.41 16.01 -24.41
C THR A 545 42.28 14.74 -24.40
N GLN A 546 42.66 14.23 -25.58
CA GLN A 546 43.43 12.98 -25.76
C GLN A 546 42.82 11.82 -24.96
N ILE A 547 41.53 11.57 -25.15
CA ILE A 547 40.79 10.52 -24.45
C ILE A 547 40.92 9.18 -25.19
N ASP A 548 41.13 8.11 -24.41
CA ASP A 548 41.13 6.75 -24.94
C ASP A 548 39.74 6.37 -25.45
N HIS A 549 39.69 5.88 -26.69
CA HIS A 549 38.44 5.56 -27.36
C HIS A 549 38.52 4.29 -28.22
N LYS A 550 37.34 3.76 -28.56
CA LYS A 550 37.17 2.70 -29.57
C LYS A 550 36.03 3.10 -30.51
N ILE A 551 36.21 2.76 -31.79
CA ILE A 551 35.25 3.05 -32.86
C ILE A 551 34.51 1.76 -33.25
N PHE A 552 33.18 1.84 -33.17
CA PHE A 552 32.20 0.87 -33.66
C PHE A 552 31.43 1.51 -34.81
N ASN A 553 31.70 1.08 -36.03
CA ASN A 553 31.28 1.76 -37.24
C ASN A 553 30.16 1.02 -37.96
N ILE A 554 29.23 1.75 -38.57
CA ILE A 554 28.16 1.22 -39.41
C ILE A 554 28.46 1.54 -40.87
N HIS A 555 28.73 0.52 -41.67
CA HIS A 555 28.94 0.63 -43.11
C HIS A 555 27.69 1.19 -43.82
N PRO A 556 27.80 2.06 -44.84
CA PRO A 556 29.00 2.44 -45.60
C PRO A 556 29.80 3.63 -45.06
N PHE A 557 29.46 4.16 -43.89
CA PHE A 557 30.19 5.30 -43.32
C PHE A 557 31.65 4.92 -43.07
N ARG A 558 32.56 5.87 -43.33
CA ARG A 558 33.97 5.76 -43.02
C ARG A 558 34.31 6.76 -41.92
N PRO A 559 34.84 6.33 -40.76
CA PRO A 559 35.35 7.25 -39.76
C PRO A 559 36.45 8.14 -40.35
N GLU A 560 36.43 9.43 -39.98
CA GLU A 560 37.40 10.43 -40.43
C GLU A 560 37.98 11.16 -39.20
N HIS A 561 39.11 11.84 -39.39
CA HIS A 561 39.65 12.75 -38.39
C HIS A 561 38.58 13.74 -37.89
N PRO A 562 38.53 14.04 -36.57
CA PRO A 562 39.61 13.85 -35.60
C PRO A 562 39.58 12.51 -34.82
N LEU A 563 38.74 11.54 -35.21
CA LEU A 563 38.84 10.18 -34.70
C LEU A 563 40.17 9.54 -35.13
N ASN A 564 40.67 8.59 -34.34
CA ASN A 564 41.85 7.81 -34.72
C ASN A 564 41.46 6.72 -35.74
N ASP A 565 41.38 7.12 -37.01
CA ASP A 565 41.14 6.28 -38.18
C ASP A 565 42.40 5.54 -38.67
N GLU A 566 43.55 5.71 -38.00
CA GLU A 566 44.76 4.93 -38.25
C GLU A 566 44.74 3.56 -37.54
N VAL A 567 43.86 3.40 -36.54
CA VAL A 567 43.68 2.15 -35.79
C VAL A 567 42.45 1.38 -36.29
N GLN A 568 42.55 0.05 -36.37
CA GLN A 568 41.46 -0.81 -36.80
C GLN A 568 40.15 -0.52 -36.03
N TRP A 569 39.11 -0.04 -36.73
CA TRP A 569 37.75 0.06 -36.21
C TRP A 569 36.97 -1.24 -36.45
N GLN A 570 35.85 -1.41 -35.74
CA GLN A 570 34.92 -2.51 -35.97
C GLN A 570 33.86 -2.04 -36.96
N SER A 571 33.40 -2.91 -37.87
CA SER A 571 32.38 -2.56 -38.87
C SER A 571 31.15 -3.46 -38.80
N THR A 572 29.97 -2.87 -38.64
CA THR A 572 28.66 -3.52 -38.71
C THR A 572 27.96 -3.08 -39.98
N ASN A 573 27.21 -3.97 -40.61
CA ASN A 573 26.38 -3.63 -41.77
C ASN A 573 24.96 -3.32 -41.32
N ARG A 574 24.29 -2.45 -42.08
CA ARG A 574 22.88 -2.11 -41.93
C ARG A 574 22.21 -2.22 -43.29
N GLU A 575 20.95 -2.64 -43.32
CA GLU A 575 20.20 -2.82 -44.58
C GLU A 575 20.15 -1.56 -45.45
N GLU A 576 19.89 -0.41 -44.83
CA GLU A 576 20.03 0.89 -45.46
C GLU A 576 21.06 1.74 -44.69
N PRO A 577 21.72 2.74 -45.32
CA PRO A 577 22.77 3.53 -44.65
C PRO A 577 22.33 4.20 -43.33
N THR A 578 21.05 4.54 -43.18
CA THR A 578 20.52 5.27 -42.01
C THR A 578 19.49 4.52 -41.18
N LYS A 579 18.94 3.39 -41.65
CA LYS A 579 17.88 2.60 -40.96
C LYS A 579 17.89 1.11 -41.36
N GLY A 580 17.14 0.28 -40.64
CA GLY A 580 16.99 -1.15 -40.91
C GLY A 580 17.88 -2.05 -40.05
N ASP A 581 17.79 -3.36 -40.29
CA ASP A 581 18.40 -4.36 -39.42
C ASP A 581 19.92 -4.41 -39.52
N LEU A 582 20.56 -4.69 -38.37
CA LEU A 582 22.01 -4.80 -38.24
C LEU A 582 22.47 -6.24 -38.46
N TRP A 583 23.60 -6.41 -39.14
CA TRP A 583 24.26 -7.69 -39.28
C TRP A 583 25.78 -7.55 -39.37
N MET A 584 26.51 -8.60 -39.00
CA MET A 584 27.97 -8.63 -39.05
C MET A 584 28.45 -9.86 -39.80
N ILE A 585 29.58 -9.76 -40.48
CA ILE A 585 30.34 -10.95 -40.88
C ILE A 585 31.13 -11.48 -39.67
N ARG A 586 31.51 -12.76 -39.72
CA ARG A 586 32.23 -13.42 -38.62
C ARG A 586 33.50 -12.69 -38.18
N LEU A 587 34.27 -12.13 -39.11
CA LEU A 587 35.46 -11.34 -38.80
C LEU A 587 35.12 -10.09 -37.98
N ASN A 588 34.08 -9.35 -38.38
CA ASN A 588 33.68 -8.14 -37.69
C ASN A 588 33.05 -8.41 -36.32
N ALA A 589 32.37 -9.54 -36.15
CA ALA A 589 31.88 -10.01 -34.86
C ALA A 589 33.05 -10.35 -33.91
N ASP A 590 34.13 -10.94 -34.42
CA ASP A 590 35.34 -11.19 -33.63
C ASP A 590 36.04 -9.89 -33.20
N VAL A 591 36.21 -8.94 -34.13
CA VAL A 591 36.76 -7.60 -33.82
C VAL A 591 35.87 -6.85 -32.82
N PHE A 592 34.55 -7.01 -32.89
CA PHE A 592 33.62 -6.46 -31.91
C PHE A 592 33.92 -6.99 -30.51
N CYS A 593 33.99 -8.32 -30.35
CA CYS A 593 34.30 -8.94 -29.08
C CYS A 593 35.69 -8.52 -28.57
N GLN A 594 36.68 -8.41 -29.46
CA GLN A 594 38.01 -7.93 -29.11
C GLN A 594 38.00 -6.52 -28.55
N LYS A 595 37.22 -5.61 -29.13
CA LYS A 595 37.11 -4.23 -28.63
C LYS A 595 36.44 -4.17 -27.28
N ILE A 596 35.33 -4.90 -27.07
CA ILE A 596 34.66 -4.98 -25.76
C ILE A 596 35.63 -5.52 -24.70
N GLU A 597 36.35 -6.60 -25.01
CA GLU A 597 37.36 -7.18 -24.11
C GLU A 597 38.50 -6.21 -23.80
N ALA A 598 38.95 -5.44 -24.80
CA ALA A 598 39.99 -4.43 -24.61
C ALA A 598 39.50 -3.28 -23.71
N THR A 599 38.25 -2.83 -23.88
CA THR A 599 37.62 -1.83 -23.01
C THR A 599 37.54 -2.34 -21.57
N CYS A 600 37.11 -3.59 -21.36
CA CYS A 600 37.06 -4.19 -20.03
C CYS A 600 38.45 -4.25 -19.37
N ASN A 601 39.48 -4.67 -20.11
CA ASN A 601 40.85 -4.70 -19.58
C ASN A 601 41.38 -3.30 -19.24
N ALA A 602 41.12 -2.29 -20.09
CA ALA A 602 41.58 -0.93 -19.88
C ALA A 602 41.00 -0.31 -18.60
N LEU A 603 39.79 -0.72 -18.22
CA LEU A 603 39.07 -0.19 -17.07
C LEU A 603 39.05 -1.14 -15.85
N GLY A 604 39.74 -2.27 -15.93
CA GLY A 604 39.85 -3.22 -14.82
C GLY A 604 38.60 -4.08 -14.56
N TYR A 605 37.67 -4.17 -15.50
CA TYR A 605 36.52 -5.08 -15.39
C TYR A 605 36.91 -6.52 -15.72
N ALA A 606 36.15 -7.47 -15.16
CA ALA A 606 36.21 -8.85 -15.62
C ALA A 606 35.82 -8.92 -17.10
N LYS A 607 36.33 -9.93 -17.82
CA LYS A 607 35.90 -10.25 -19.18
C LYS A 607 35.55 -11.72 -19.27
N LYS A 608 34.50 -12.05 -20.02
CA LYS A 608 34.21 -13.42 -20.41
C LYS A 608 35.22 -13.88 -21.47
N THR A 609 35.28 -15.18 -21.70
CA THR A 609 36.15 -15.73 -22.74
C THR A 609 35.65 -15.32 -24.12
N ARG A 610 36.55 -15.20 -25.11
CA ARG A 610 36.19 -14.87 -26.50
C ARG A 610 35.05 -15.72 -27.05
N VAL A 611 35.07 -17.02 -26.75
CA VAL A 611 34.02 -17.97 -27.15
C VAL A 611 32.66 -17.60 -26.57
N ARG A 612 32.60 -17.20 -25.29
CA ARG A 612 31.35 -16.77 -24.64
C ARG A 612 30.85 -15.43 -25.19
N ASN A 613 31.76 -14.49 -25.43
CA ASN A 613 31.42 -13.20 -26.04
C ASN A 613 30.85 -13.38 -27.45
N MET A 614 31.49 -14.21 -28.29
CA MET A 614 30.99 -14.52 -29.63
C MET A 614 29.62 -15.19 -29.62
N ALA A 615 29.39 -16.14 -28.69
CA ALA A 615 28.11 -16.82 -28.55
C ALA A 615 27.00 -15.85 -28.13
N HIS A 616 27.27 -14.95 -27.17
CA HIS A 616 26.29 -13.97 -26.73
C HIS A 616 26.02 -12.89 -27.77
N LEU A 617 27.05 -12.38 -28.46
CA LEU A 617 26.87 -11.43 -29.55
C LEU A 617 25.96 -12.00 -30.65
N GLY A 618 26.07 -13.30 -30.95
CA GLY A 618 25.20 -13.99 -31.90
C GLY A 618 23.72 -14.07 -31.50
N THR A 619 23.38 -13.82 -30.23
CA THR A 619 21.97 -13.69 -29.79
C THR A 619 21.44 -12.27 -29.95
N LEU A 620 22.32 -11.28 -30.14
CA LEU A 620 21.98 -9.86 -30.20
C LEU A 620 21.97 -9.31 -31.62
N VAL A 621 22.77 -9.88 -32.52
CA VAL A 621 22.88 -9.45 -33.92
C VAL A 621 23.12 -10.64 -34.85
N SER A 622 22.56 -10.58 -36.06
CA SER A 622 22.75 -11.63 -37.06
C SER A 622 24.22 -11.68 -37.51
N ILE A 623 24.89 -12.82 -37.25
CA ILE A 623 26.24 -13.08 -37.75
C ILE A 623 26.15 -13.94 -39.01
N ARG A 624 26.46 -13.35 -40.16
CA ARG A 624 26.37 -14.00 -41.47
C ARG A 624 27.72 -14.54 -41.91
N SER A 625 27.70 -15.66 -42.63
CA SER A 625 28.82 -16.07 -43.46
C SER A 625 29.00 -15.01 -44.54
N SER A 626 30.24 -14.52 -44.71
CA SER A 626 30.61 -13.50 -45.70
C SER A 626 30.11 -13.81 -47.10
#